data_AF-A0A812Z0T5-F1
#
_entry.id   AF-A0A812Z0T5-F1
#
_cell.length_a   1.000
_cell.length_b   1.000
_cell.length_c   1.000
_cell.angle_alpha   90.00
_cell.angle_beta   90.00
_cell.angle_gamma   90.00
#
_symmetry.space_group_name_H-M   'P 1'
#
loop_
_entity.id
_entity.type
_entity.pdbx_description
1 polymer ?
#
loop_
_entity_poly.entity_id
_entity_poly.type
_entity_poly.pdbx_seq_one_letter_code
_entity_poly.pdbx_strand_id
1 'polypeptide(L)'
;MTVDVEICFYPHANYLGTNLTYEECCGDPLSGVDCFVSLGGLFSWDFCCETPEPDTCSWDHILGSIAASTDEVGDTLLEALYGSPMLLREFCCVVPGDALHPCWRLFAMEPTELVHNPYVQCCNPILRRLLAQNQEEPWVQVELDREFAPLEGKRWTTWELQEYQRAQVEGTRPCLVSIRGGYNITVHDRQECCPEPFYDCSYTIAVASALSIVGRLQALPDVDLLVSPSNTNRAFASVPVFTRHRPREPRSHYVLLPMEWQLSPGQGRKQTVAVQRSGADTAWENRLRSLFWRGSNSNCLVSCDLPRVSDGLQAFGDCLESYDCQTPWSMSNWLTMPRGRLLRLSQLYPELINARLTGKSQQMEDELWDYCVESNLTDEFSSQQEQGWYAFAINVDGTGSGDRTYWQIFAGCVVLVQDSPWVSWLVGEIGGPAALVPGEHYIPIRYDLMDLESKLNLLHEQEEEAKQLAERSERWARKYLSYDWVLFYLDRAVRRCLGSGLNAGFRLRVSLWYPYQLGPSALLLSSKLHATRR
;
A
#
# COMPACT_ATOMS: atom_id res chain seq x y z
N MET A 1 -9.07 -23.18 -41.51
CA MET A 1 -9.82 -22.41 -40.51
C MET A 1 -8.79 -21.61 -39.74
N THR A 2 -8.68 -20.35 -40.14
CA THR A 2 -7.83 -19.33 -39.53
C THR A 2 -8.30 -19.13 -38.09
N VAL A 3 -7.36 -19.22 -37.15
CA VAL A 3 -7.59 -18.83 -35.76
C VAL A 3 -7.61 -17.31 -35.78
N ASP A 4 -8.79 -16.73 -35.57
CA ASP A 4 -8.92 -15.29 -35.34
C ASP A 4 -8.11 -14.95 -34.08
N VAL A 5 -7.04 -14.19 -34.28
CA VAL A 5 -6.21 -13.61 -33.23
C VAL A 5 -7.00 -12.43 -32.70
N GLU A 6 -7.86 -12.70 -31.72
CA GLU A 6 -8.62 -11.66 -31.04
C GLU A 6 -7.66 -10.70 -30.31
N ILE A 7 -7.86 -9.44 -30.64
CA ILE A 7 -7.42 -8.20 -29.98
C ILE A 7 -7.60 -8.34 -28.45
N CYS A 8 -6.94 -7.51 -27.63
CA CYS A 8 -7.25 -7.34 -26.20
C CYS A 8 -8.73 -7.65 -25.92
N PHE A 9 -9.05 -8.41 -24.86
CA PHE A 9 -10.38 -9.03 -24.60
C PHE A 9 -11.62 -8.09 -24.69
N TYR A 10 -11.43 -6.79 -24.95
CA TYR A 10 -12.44 -5.82 -25.37
C TYR A 10 -12.13 -5.24 -26.78
N PRO A 11 -13.01 -5.41 -27.78
CA PRO A 11 -12.78 -5.05 -29.19
C PRO A 11 -12.95 -3.55 -29.50
N HIS A 12 -12.77 -2.66 -28.53
CA HIS A 12 -13.05 -1.23 -28.69
C HIS A 12 -11.76 -0.39 -28.68
N ALA A 13 -11.69 0.58 -29.59
CA ALA A 13 -10.64 1.60 -29.58
C ALA A 13 -10.66 2.37 -28.25
N ASN A 14 -9.48 2.73 -27.75
CA ASN A 14 -9.35 3.56 -26.55
C ASN A 14 -9.89 5.00 -26.80
N TYR A 15 -9.84 5.86 -25.76
CA TYR A 15 -10.22 7.28 -25.88
C TYR A 15 -9.42 8.05 -26.95
N LEU A 16 -8.25 7.53 -27.36
CA LEU A 16 -7.40 8.12 -28.41
C LEU A 16 -7.66 7.51 -29.81
N GLY A 17 -8.65 6.64 -29.98
CA GLY A 17 -8.98 6.02 -31.27
C GLY A 17 -7.91 5.05 -31.80
N THR A 18 -7.02 4.56 -30.93
CA THR A 18 -5.91 3.67 -31.27
C THR A 18 -6.33 2.21 -31.12
N ASN A 19 -6.07 1.40 -32.15
CA ASN A 19 -6.21 -0.06 -32.09
C ASN A 19 -4.90 -0.65 -31.60
N LEU A 20 -4.91 -1.28 -30.43
CA LEU A 20 -3.75 -2.01 -29.89
C LEU A 20 -4.07 -3.51 -29.85
N THR A 21 -3.08 -4.33 -30.17
CA THR A 21 -3.19 -5.79 -30.11
C THR A 21 -2.87 -6.33 -28.73
N TYR A 22 -3.37 -7.53 -28.40
CA TYR A 22 -3.03 -8.21 -27.15
C TYR A 22 -1.52 -8.44 -27.05
N GLU A 23 -0.83 -8.80 -28.13
CA GLU A 23 0.62 -8.99 -28.12
C GLU A 23 1.38 -7.69 -27.82
N GLU A 24 0.93 -6.55 -28.34
CA GLU A 24 1.52 -5.23 -28.07
C GLU A 24 1.31 -4.75 -26.64
N CYS A 25 0.18 -5.10 -26.02
CA CYS A 25 -0.18 -4.62 -24.68
C CYS A 25 0.05 -5.61 -23.56
N CYS A 26 0.09 -6.90 -23.87
CA CYS A 26 -0.06 -8.00 -22.93
C CYS A 26 0.91 -9.16 -23.19
N GLY A 27 1.76 -9.07 -24.23
CA GLY A 27 2.75 -10.08 -24.56
C GLY A 27 3.77 -10.30 -23.44
N ASP A 28 4.14 -9.23 -22.75
CA ASP A 28 4.92 -9.28 -21.52
C ASP A 28 4.71 -7.98 -20.68
N PRO A 29 5.02 -7.98 -19.37
CA PRO A 29 4.78 -6.81 -18.50
C PRO A 29 5.44 -5.49 -18.97
N LEU A 30 6.52 -5.55 -19.78
CA LEU A 30 7.12 -4.37 -20.43
C LEU A 30 6.29 -3.84 -21.58
N SER A 31 5.72 -4.73 -22.41
CA SER A 31 4.80 -4.32 -23.48
C SER A 31 3.57 -3.60 -22.90
N GLY A 32 3.20 -3.95 -21.66
CA GLY A 32 2.20 -3.23 -20.87
C GLY A 32 2.53 -1.78 -20.55
N VAL A 33 3.81 -1.44 -20.41
CA VAL A 33 4.26 -0.07 -20.14
C VAL A 33 4.19 0.77 -21.42
N ASP A 34 4.70 0.24 -22.54
CA ASP A 34 4.60 0.92 -23.84
C ASP A 34 3.15 1.11 -24.28
N CYS A 35 2.30 0.12 -23.99
CA CYS A 35 0.86 0.21 -24.15
C CYS A 35 0.24 1.23 -23.18
N PHE A 36 0.58 1.21 -21.89
CA PHE A 36 0.10 2.21 -20.93
C PHE A 36 0.44 3.65 -21.36
N VAL A 37 1.68 3.88 -21.78
CA VAL A 37 2.17 5.18 -22.28
C VAL A 37 1.42 5.58 -23.54
N SER A 38 1.30 4.68 -24.53
CA SER A 38 0.57 4.97 -25.79
C SER A 38 -0.94 5.18 -25.59
N LEU A 39 -1.50 4.69 -24.47
CA LEU A 39 -2.88 4.90 -24.06
C LEU A 39 -3.09 6.17 -23.19
N GLY A 40 -2.07 7.01 -23.00
CA GLY A 40 -2.15 8.19 -22.12
C GLY A 40 -2.42 7.81 -20.66
N GLY A 41 -1.96 6.62 -20.26
CA GLY A 41 -2.17 6.02 -18.95
C GLY A 41 -3.61 5.65 -18.60
N LEU A 42 -4.48 5.50 -19.60
CA LEU A 42 -5.82 4.92 -19.48
C LEU A 42 -5.77 3.39 -19.67
N PHE A 43 -4.83 2.75 -18.99
CA PHE A 43 -4.60 1.31 -19.07
C PHE A 43 -4.34 0.77 -17.68
N SER A 44 -4.94 -0.36 -17.36
CA SER A 44 -4.57 -1.15 -16.21
C SER A 44 -4.24 -2.52 -16.75
N TRP A 45 -2.99 -2.93 -16.60
CA TRP A 45 -2.53 -4.27 -16.98
C TRP A 45 -3.49 -5.35 -16.43
N ASP A 46 -3.88 -5.17 -15.17
CA ASP A 46 -4.80 -6.03 -14.42
C ASP A 46 -6.17 -6.22 -15.10
N PHE A 47 -6.65 -5.21 -15.83
CA PHE A 47 -7.95 -5.26 -16.52
C PHE A 47 -7.83 -5.70 -17.99
N CYS A 48 -6.71 -5.40 -18.65
CA CYS A 48 -6.55 -5.57 -20.10
C CYS A 48 -5.87 -6.88 -20.49
N CYS A 49 -4.95 -7.36 -19.67
CA CYS A 49 -4.02 -8.44 -20.05
C CYS A 49 -4.26 -9.76 -19.35
N GLU A 50 -4.95 -9.70 -18.22
CA GLU A 50 -5.33 -10.86 -17.46
C GLU A 50 -6.63 -11.45 -18.01
N THR A 51 -6.66 -12.77 -18.26
CA THR A 51 -7.86 -13.46 -18.80
C THR A 51 -9.09 -13.09 -17.96
N PRO A 52 -10.16 -12.56 -18.57
CA PRO A 52 -11.39 -12.29 -17.84
C PRO A 52 -11.89 -13.61 -17.24
N GLU A 53 -12.06 -13.66 -15.92
CA GLU A 53 -13.00 -14.63 -15.35
C GLU A 53 -14.40 -14.33 -15.92
N PRO A 54 -15.36 -15.28 -15.90
CA PRO A 54 -16.75 -14.96 -16.20
C PRO A 54 -17.12 -13.76 -15.33
N ASP A 55 -17.37 -12.62 -15.96
CA ASP A 55 -17.53 -11.38 -15.21
C ASP A 55 -18.83 -11.47 -14.43
N THR A 56 -18.74 -11.91 -13.17
CA THR A 56 -19.88 -11.92 -12.23
C THR A 56 -20.25 -10.50 -11.80
N CYS A 57 -19.48 -9.51 -12.24
CA CYS A 57 -19.85 -8.11 -12.14
C CYS A 57 -21.09 -7.83 -13.01
N SER A 58 -22.11 -7.25 -12.38
CA SER A 58 -23.22 -6.66 -13.11
C SER A 58 -22.90 -5.20 -13.45
N TRP A 59 -22.15 -4.97 -14.54
CA TRP A 59 -21.90 -3.61 -15.04
C TRP A 59 -23.20 -2.87 -15.37
N ASP A 60 -24.21 -3.60 -15.86
CA ASP A 60 -25.56 -3.06 -16.10
C ASP A 60 -26.18 -2.47 -14.83
N HIS A 61 -25.94 -3.09 -13.66
CA HIS A 61 -26.42 -2.55 -12.39
C HIS A 61 -25.70 -1.26 -12.00
N ILE A 62 -24.39 -1.17 -12.24
CA ILE A 62 -23.61 0.06 -12.02
C ILE A 62 -24.06 1.17 -12.98
N LEU A 63 -24.22 0.85 -14.26
CA LEU A 63 -24.69 1.78 -15.29
C LEU A 63 -26.11 2.28 -15.02
N GLY A 64 -27.03 1.38 -14.66
CA GLY A 64 -28.40 1.75 -14.28
C GLY A 64 -28.43 2.64 -13.04
N SER A 65 -27.53 2.41 -12.09
CA SER A 65 -27.36 3.24 -10.90
C SER A 65 -26.85 4.64 -11.24
N ILE A 66 -25.87 4.75 -12.14
CA ILE A 66 -25.38 6.04 -12.65
C ILE A 66 -26.52 6.79 -13.34
N ALA A 67 -27.19 6.15 -14.31
CA ALA A 67 -28.28 6.74 -15.08
C ALA A 67 -29.47 7.21 -14.21
N ALA A 68 -29.77 6.50 -13.12
CA ALA A 68 -30.82 6.88 -12.18
C ALA A 68 -30.44 8.03 -11.24
N SER A 69 -29.14 8.30 -11.07
CA SER A 69 -28.62 9.29 -10.12
C SER A 69 -28.38 10.68 -10.72
N THR A 70 -28.66 10.87 -12.01
CA THR A 70 -28.14 12.00 -12.79
C THR A 70 -29.21 12.77 -13.54
N ASP A 71 -29.55 13.96 -13.03
CA ASP A 71 -30.04 15.08 -13.84
C ASP A 71 -28.88 15.88 -14.50
N GLU A 72 -27.62 15.58 -14.12
CA GLU A 72 -26.42 16.41 -14.42
C GLU A 72 -25.33 15.73 -15.28
N VAL A 73 -25.38 14.40 -15.46
CA VAL A 73 -24.41 13.70 -16.33
C VAL A 73 -24.99 13.66 -17.74
N GLY A 74 -24.35 14.37 -18.67
CA GLY A 74 -24.86 14.45 -20.05
C GLY A 74 -24.97 13.08 -20.72
N ASP A 75 -26.02 12.89 -21.53
CA ASP A 75 -26.31 11.66 -22.29
C ASP A 75 -25.07 11.14 -23.05
N THR A 76 -24.21 12.04 -23.51
CA THR A 76 -22.95 11.72 -24.19
C THR A 76 -21.94 10.97 -23.31
N LEU A 77 -21.85 11.26 -22.01
CA LEU A 77 -20.96 10.51 -21.09
C LEU A 77 -21.54 9.13 -20.82
N LEU A 78 -22.85 9.02 -20.61
CA LEU A 78 -23.52 7.73 -20.46
C LEU A 78 -23.33 6.86 -21.69
N GLU A 79 -23.55 7.39 -22.90
CA GLU A 79 -23.28 6.69 -24.16
C GLU A 79 -21.83 6.21 -24.28
N ALA A 80 -20.85 7.05 -23.89
CA ALA A 80 -19.44 6.67 -23.88
C ALA A 80 -19.12 5.56 -22.88
N LEU A 81 -19.74 5.58 -21.69
CA LEU A 81 -19.58 4.55 -20.66
C LEU A 81 -20.26 3.23 -21.07
N TYR A 82 -21.41 3.28 -21.74
CA TYR A 82 -22.09 2.11 -22.32
C TYR A 82 -21.26 1.48 -23.45
N GLY A 83 -20.66 2.32 -24.30
CA GLY A 83 -19.86 1.87 -25.43
C GLY A 83 -18.46 1.37 -25.06
N SER A 84 -18.01 1.56 -23.82
CA SER A 84 -16.67 1.16 -23.38
C SER A 84 -16.63 0.71 -21.92
N PRO A 85 -16.69 -0.61 -21.66
CA PRO A 85 -16.53 -1.18 -20.32
C PRO A 85 -15.21 -0.81 -19.63
N MET A 86 -14.14 -0.56 -20.40
CA MET A 86 -12.88 -0.04 -19.87
C MET A 86 -13.04 1.39 -19.31
N LEU A 87 -13.72 2.28 -20.03
CA LEU A 87 -13.97 3.64 -19.54
C LEU A 87 -14.85 3.62 -18.29
N LEU A 88 -15.85 2.74 -18.23
CA LEU A 88 -16.68 2.56 -17.04
C LEU A 88 -15.88 2.08 -15.83
N ARG A 89 -14.95 1.13 -16.04
CA ARG A 89 -14.03 0.65 -15.01
C ARG A 89 -13.12 1.76 -14.52
N GLU A 90 -12.46 2.50 -15.40
CA GLU A 90 -11.61 3.62 -15.00
C GLU A 90 -12.42 4.71 -14.27
N PHE A 91 -13.59 5.06 -14.81
CA PHE A 91 -14.45 6.09 -14.26
C PHE A 91 -14.98 5.73 -12.86
N CYS A 92 -15.41 4.50 -12.64
CA CYS A 92 -15.93 4.11 -11.33
C CYS A 92 -14.85 3.61 -10.37
N CYS A 93 -13.87 2.84 -10.84
CA CYS A 93 -12.90 2.16 -9.97
C CYS A 93 -11.62 2.95 -9.71
N VAL A 94 -11.19 3.83 -10.62
CA VAL A 94 -9.90 4.55 -10.52
C VAL A 94 -10.08 6.01 -10.12
N VAL A 95 -11.17 6.66 -10.57
CA VAL A 95 -11.50 8.03 -10.19
C VAL A 95 -12.46 7.98 -8.98
N PRO A 96 -11.98 8.12 -7.73
CA PRO A 96 -12.88 8.47 -6.65
C PRO A 96 -13.28 9.92 -6.91
N GLY A 97 -14.55 10.16 -7.20
CA GLY A 97 -15.08 11.46 -6.83
C GLY A 97 -15.50 11.44 -5.36
N ASP A 98 -15.87 12.61 -4.88
CA ASP A 98 -16.53 12.79 -3.60
C ASP A 98 -17.90 12.06 -3.57
N ALA A 99 -18.66 12.25 -2.49
CA ALA A 99 -20.05 11.79 -2.43
C ALA A 99 -20.94 12.36 -3.55
N LEU A 100 -20.42 13.25 -4.42
CA LEU A 100 -21.12 13.78 -5.59
C LEU A 100 -20.76 13.03 -6.89
N HIS A 101 -19.76 12.13 -6.89
CA HIS A 101 -19.45 11.32 -8.07
C HIS A 101 -20.63 10.40 -8.42
N PRO A 102 -21.02 10.24 -9.69
CA PRO A 102 -22.16 9.40 -10.04
C PRO A 102 -22.03 7.93 -9.59
N CYS A 103 -20.82 7.35 -9.69
CA CYS A 103 -20.56 6.00 -9.17
C CYS A 103 -20.52 5.91 -7.63
N TRP A 104 -20.49 7.05 -6.91
CA TRP A 104 -20.38 7.14 -5.45
C TRP A 104 -21.55 7.93 -4.79
N ARG A 105 -22.45 8.55 -5.56
CA ARG A 105 -23.59 9.37 -5.08
C ARG A 105 -24.64 8.58 -4.32
N LEU A 106 -24.80 7.32 -4.71
CA LEU A 106 -25.65 6.36 -3.99
C LEU A 106 -24.99 5.84 -2.69
N PHE A 107 -23.79 6.32 -2.39
CA PHE A 107 -22.89 5.78 -1.37
C PHE A 107 -22.50 6.91 -0.41
N ALA A 108 -23.48 7.50 0.28
CA ALA A 108 -23.19 8.38 1.41
C ALA A 108 -22.56 7.51 2.52
N MET A 109 -21.29 7.73 2.87
CA MET A 109 -20.53 6.75 3.66
C MET A 109 -20.17 7.28 5.04
N GLU A 110 -20.77 6.68 6.05
CA GLU A 110 -20.05 6.33 7.27
C GLU A 110 -18.94 5.31 6.88
N PRO A 111 -17.70 5.42 7.39
CA PRO A 111 -16.58 4.58 6.96
C PRO A 111 -16.76 3.05 7.14
N THR A 112 -17.75 2.64 7.95
CA THR A 112 -18.14 1.24 8.18
C THR A 112 -19.21 0.72 7.23
N GLU A 113 -19.90 1.60 6.50
CA GLU A 113 -20.90 1.20 5.48
C GLU A 113 -20.27 1.00 4.09
N LEU A 114 -18.98 1.34 3.94
CA LEU A 114 -18.14 1.12 2.76
C LEU A 114 -18.13 -0.37 2.41
N VAL A 115 -19.04 -0.78 1.54
CA VAL A 115 -18.95 -0.75 0.07
C VAL A 115 -20.33 -1.22 -0.45
N HIS A 116 -20.71 -1.16 -1.72
CA HIS A 116 -21.80 -2.04 -2.20
C HIS A 116 -21.19 -3.23 -2.95
N ASN A 117 -21.83 -4.39 -2.82
CA ASN A 117 -21.35 -5.65 -3.41
C ASN A 117 -20.97 -5.53 -4.90
N PRO A 118 -21.75 -4.85 -5.77
CA PRO A 118 -21.39 -4.71 -7.18
C PRO A 118 -20.03 -4.02 -7.37
N TYR A 119 -19.78 -2.88 -6.73
CA TYR A 119 -18.50 -2.18 -6.86
C TYR A 119 -17.29 -3.04 -6.46
N VAL A 120 -17.38 -3.72 -5.31
CA VAL A 120 -16.30 -4.61 -4.82
C VAL A 120 -15.98 -5.68 -5.86
N GLN A 121 -17.02 -6.32 -6.39
CA GLN A 121 -16.88 -7.39 -7.37
C GLN A 121 -16.26 -6.87 -8.67
N CYS A 122 -16.70 -5.69 -9.12
CA CYS A 122 -16.31 -5.14 -10.41
C CYS A 122 -14.90 -4.52 -10.40
N CYS A 123 -14.49 -3.92 -9.29
CA CYS A 123 -13.26 -3.12 -9.24
C CYS A 123 -12.01 -3.88 -8.79
N ASN A 124 -12.12 -5.10 -8.24
CA ASN A 124 -10.97 -5.85 -7.68
C ASN A 124 -10.81 -7.25 -8.31
N PRO A 125 -10.60 -7.37 -9.63
CA PRO A 125 -10.56 -8.66 -10.32
C PRO A 125 -9.35 -9.52 -9.96
N ILE A 126 -8.17 -8.92 -9.73
CA ILE A 126 -6.97 -9.68 -9.34
C ILE A 126 -7.16 -10.23 -7.94
N LEU A 127 -7.66 -9.42 -7.02
CA LEU A 127 -7.94 -9.85 -5.66
C LEU A 127 -8.92 -11.04 -5.66
N ARG A 128 -10.01 -10.97 -6.44
CA ARG A 128 -10.95 -12.10 -6.58
C ARG A 128 -10.25 -13.38 -6.99
N ARG A 129 -9.40 -13.30 -8.02
CA ARG A 129 -8.64 -14.44 -8.52
C ARG A 129 -7.69 -15.01 -7.47
N LEU A 130 -6.90 -14.15 -6.83
CA LEU A 130 -5.94 -14.55 -5.79
C LEU A 130 -6.65 -15.24 -4.61
N LEU A 131 -7.79 -14.70 -4.18
CA LEU A 131 -8.61 -15.27 -3.12
C LEU A 131 -9.26 -16.60 -3.53
N ALA A 132 -9.70 -16.73 -4.79
CA ALA A 132 -10.33 -17.95 -5.32
C ALA A 132 -9.34 -19.10 -5.50
N GLN A 133 -8.14 -18.79 -6.01
CA GLN A 133 -7.07 -19.78 -6.20
C GLN A 133 -6.45 -20.22 -4.87
N ASN A 134 -6.60 -19.40 -3.82
CA ASN A 134 -5.95 -19.59 -2.52
C ASN A 134 -4.43 -19.83 -2.67
N GLN A 135 -3.83 -19.21 -3.69
CA GLN A 135 -2.42 -19.31 -4.00
C GLN A 135 -1.64 -18.44 -3.00
N GLU A 136 -0.63 -18.99 -2.35
CA GLU A 136 0.32 -18.18 -1.58
C GLU A 136 1.46 -17.75 -2.51
N GLU A 137 1.68 -16.44 -2.62
CA GLU A 137 2.87 -15.93 -3.28
C GLU A 137 4.09 -16.06 -2.36
N PRO A 138 5.24 -16.56 -2.85
CA PRO A 138 6.41 -16.80 -2.02
C PRO A 138 6.87 -15.59 -1.21
N TRP A 139 6.87 -14.39 -1.81
CA TRP A 139 7.33 -13.18 -1.10
C TRP A 139 6.37 -12.78 0.04
N VAL A 140 5.05 -12.91 -0.17
CA VAL A 140 4.04 -12.64 0.87
C VAL A 140 4.17 -13.67 2.00
N GLN A 141 4.36 -14.93 1.64
CA GLN A 141 4.50 -16.01 2.62
C GLN A 141 5.73 -15.80 3.50
N VAL A 142 6.90 -15.56 2.89
CA VAL A 142 8.17 -15.36 3.61
C VAL A 142 8.08 -14.14 4.54
N GLU A 143 7.49 -13.04 4.06
CA GLU A 143 7.30 -11.83 4.86
C GLU A 143 6.40 -12.09 6.07
N LEU A 144 5.22 -12.69 5.85
CA LEU A 144 4.27 -12.97 6.92
C LEU A 144 4.78 -14.04 7.88
N ASP A 145 5.47 -15.08 7.42
CA ASP A 145 6.10 -16.08 8.30
C ASP A 145 7.07 -15.39 9.26
N ARG A 146 7.87 -14.46 8.73
CA ARG A 146 8.80 -13.67 9.53
C ARG A 146 8.07 -12.76 10.52
N GLU A 147 7.05 -12.01 10.09
CA GLU A 147 6.25 -11.11 10.95
C GLU A 147 5.51 -11.85 12.06
N PHE A 148 5.02 -13.06 11.78
CA PHE A 148 4.27 -13.86 12.73
C PHE A 148 5.13 -14.80 13.59
N ALA A 149 6.40 -15.03 13.25
CA ALA A 149 7.29 -15.88 14.05
C ALA A 149 7.34 -15.53 15.56
N PRO A 150 7.39 -14.26 15.99
CA PRO A 150 7.34 -13.91 17.42
C PRO A 150 6.02 -14.30 18.11
N LEU A 151 4.95 -14.54 17.34
CA LEU A 151 3.61 -14.85 17.81
C LEU A 151 3.31 -16.36 17.78
N GLU A 152 4.20 -17.18 17.22
CA GLU A 152 3.97 -18.60 17.01
C GLU A 152 3.69 -19.33 18.33
N GLY A 153 2.62 -20.13 18.36
CA GLY A 153 2.19 -20.90 19.53
C GLY A 153 1.57 -20.08 20.66
N LYS A 154 1.53 -18.75 20.54
CA LYS A 154 0.90 -17.85 21.53
C LYS A 154 -0.56 -17.63 21.18
N ARG A 155 -1.38 -17.44 22.20
CA ARG A 155 -2.82 -17.18 22.06
C ARG A 155 -3.21 -16.07 22.99
N TRP A 156 -4.15 -15.26 22.53
CA TRP A 156 -4.73 -14.19 23.31
C TRP A 156 -6.25 -14.26 23.18
N THR A 157 -6.90 -14.06 24.31
CA THR A 157 -8.35 -13.88 24.42
C THR A 157 -8.71 -12.43 24.09
N THR A 158 -9.95 -12.20 23.69
CA THR A 158 -10.49 -10.84 23.51
C THR A 158 -10.31 -9.98 24.77
N TRP A 159 -10.44 -10.59 25.95
CA TRP A 159 -10.23 -9.91 27.23
C TRP A 159 -8.78 -9.43 27.39
N GLU A 160 -7.78 -10.25 27.07
CA GLU A 160 -6.36 -9.85 27.12
C GLU A 160 -6.05 -8.70 26.15
N LEU A 161 -6.67 -8.71 24.96
CA LEU A 161 -6.53 -7.59 24.00
C LEU A 161 -7.15 -6.30 24.56
N GLN A 162 -8.33 -6.38 25.15
CA GLN A 162 -9.03 -5.23 25.76
C GLN A 162 -8.32 -4.70 27.02
N GLU A 163 -7.73 -5.57 27.83
CA GLU A 163 -6.89 -5.14 28.97
C GLU A 163 -5.63 -4.42 28.47
N TYR A 164 -4.95 -4.97 27.47
CA TYR A 164 -3.80 -4.30 26.86
C TYR A 164 -4.18 -2.92 26.32
N GLN A 165 -5.30 -2.82 25.58
CA GLN A 165 -5.82 -1.58 25.03
C GLN A 165 -6.07 -0.54 26.13
N ARG A 166 -6.78 -0.91 27.21
CA ARG A 166 -7.11 0.00 28.31
C ARG A 166 -5.89 0.43 29.11
N ALA A 167 -4.85 -0.40 29.18
CA ALA A 167 -3.58 -0.07 29.83
C ALA A 167 -2.73 0.93 29.04
N GLN A 168 -3.00 1.17 27.75
CA GLN A 168 -2.23 2.12 26.96
C GLN A 168 -2.59 3.58 27.25
N VAL A 169 -1.56 4.43 27.20
CA VAL A 169 -1.68 5.88 27.35
C VAL A 169 -2.40 6.48 26.13
N GLU A 170 -3.17 7.54 26.38
CA GLU A 170 -3.83 8.33 25.34
C GLU A 170 -2.86 8.71 24.21
N GLY A 171 -3.27 8.45 22.97
CA GLY A 171 -2.45 8.68 21.76
C GLY A 171 -1.55 7.53 21.29
N THR A 172 -1.37 6.51 22.12
CA THR A 172 -0.72 5.24 21.74
C THR A 172 -1.67 4.05 21.82
N ARG A 173 -2.91 4.30 22.23
CA ARG A 173 -3.96 3.29 22.39
C ARG A 173 -4.37 2.72 21.03
N PRO A 174 -4.20 1.40 20.79
CA PRO A 174 -4.72 0.78 19.58
C PRO A 174 -6.25 0.72 19.62
N CYS A 175 -6.87 0.67 18.44
CA CYS A 175 -8.29 0.41 18.29
C CYS A 175 -8.56 -1.09 18.20
N LEU A 176 -9.59 -1.57 18.90
CA LEU A 176 -10.08 -2.93 18.76
C LEU A 176 -10.98 -3.03 17.52
N VAL A 177 -10.60 -3.87 16.57
CA VAL A 177 -11.35 -4.14 15.33
C VAL A 177 -11.82 -5.59 15.35
N SER A 178 -13.14 -5.79 15.31
CA SER A 178 -13.76 -7.11 15.32
C SER A 178 -14.31 -7.48 13.96
N ILE A 179 -14.04 -8.71 13.53
CA ILE A 179 -14.63 -9.32 12.33
C ILE A 179 -15.64 -10.37 12.79
N ARG A 180 -16.88 -10.31 12.31
CA ARG A 180 -17.94 -11.27 12.64
C ARG A 180 -18.73 -11.70 11.40
N GLY A 181 -19.08 -12.98 11.31
CA GLY A 181 -19.79 -13.55 10.16
C GLY A 181 -19.01 -13.43 8.84
N GLY A 182 -17.71 -13.14 8.92
CA GLY A 182 -16.79 -12.93 7.79
C GLY A 182 -16.94 -11.64 6.97
N TYR A 183 -17.89 -10.77 7.28
CA TYR A 183 -18.07 -9.49 6.57
C TYR A 183 -18.49 -8.31 7.46
N ASN A 184 -18.88 -8.55 8.72
CA ASN A 184 -19.24 -7.49 9.64
C ASN A 184 -17.98 -7.00 10.37
N ILE A 185 -17.45 -5.84 9.97
CA ILE A 185 -16.27 -5.20 10.54
C ILE A 185 -16.72 -4.09 11.48
N THR A 186 -16.32 -4.16 12.75
CA THR A 186 -16.67 -3.16 13.77
C THR A 186 -15.40 -2.61 14.41
N VAL A 187 -15.24 -1.28 14.41
CA VAL A 187 -14.20 -0.58 15.16
C VAL A 187 -14.81 -0.16 16.50
N HIS A 188 -14.32 -0.76 17.59
CA HIS A 188 -14.82 -0.51 18.94
C HIS A 188 -14.16 0.72 19.57
N ASP A 189 -14.93 1.44 20.38
CA ASP A 189 -14.46 2.54 21.23
C ASP A 189 -13.63 3.59 20.46
N ARG A 190 -14.10 3.94 19.25
CA ARG A 190 -13.39 4.85 18.33
C ARG A 190 -13.03 6.19 19.00
N GLN A 191 -13.92 6.73 19.83
CA GLN A 191 -13.68 7.97 20.57
C GLN A 191 -12.53 7.85 21.58
N GLU A 192 -12.25 6.64 22.08
CA GLU A 192 -11.19 6.40 23.05
C GLU A 192 -9.85 6.08 22.41
N CYS A 193 -9.83 5.33 21.30
CA CYS A 193 -8.57 4.99 20.62
C CYS A 193 -8.07 6.10 19.69
N CYS A 194 -8.96 6.98 19.22
CA CYS A 194 -8.65 8.15 18.41
C CYS A 194 -9.49 9.37 18.83
N PRO A 195 -9.23 9.98 20.00
CA PRO A 195 -9.97 11.17 20.39
C PRO A 195 -9.64 12.33 19.44
N GLU A 196 -10.63 12.78 18.68
CA GLU A 196 -10.56 14.03 17.93
C GLU A 196 -10.42 15.22 18.90
N PRO A 197 -9.70 16.30 18.53
CA PRO A 197 -9.03 16.55 17.24
C PRO A 197 -7.59 16.03 17.16
N PHE A 198 -7.08 15.37 18.22
CA PHE A 198 -5.64 15.18 18.41
C PHE A 198 -5.06 13.97 17.70
N TYR A 199 -5.89 12.98 17.35
CA TYR A 199 -5.43 11.74 16.74
C TYR A 199 -6.17 11.40 15.45
N ASP A 200 -5.38 11.23 14.40
CA ASP A 200 -5.87 10.82 13.10
C ASP A 200 -6.23 9.32 13.10
N CYS A 201 -7.52 9.03 12.99
CA CYS A 201 -8.05 7.67 12.93
C CYS A 201 -8.12 7.09 11.51
N SER A 202 -7.67 7.86 10.52
CA SER A 202 -7.66 7.50 9.11
C SER A 202 -7.08 6.12 8.85
N TYR A 203 -5.99 5.74 9.53
CA TYR A 203 -5.34 4.45 9.34
C TYR A 203 -6.21 3.28 9.81
N THR A 204 -6.77 3.34 11.02
CA THR A 204 -7.69 2.31 11.51
C THR A 204 -8.91 2.19 10.61
N ILE A 205 -9.43 3.33 10.14
CA ILE A 205 -10.55 3.38 9.20
C ILE A 205 -10.17 2.72 7.87
N ALA A 206 -9.00 3.04 7.31
CA ALA A 206 -8.52 2.47 6.06
C ALA A 206 -8.36 0.94 6.17
N VAL A 207 -7.81 0.44 7.29
CA VAL A 207 -7.75 -1.00 7.59
C VAL A 207 -9.16 -1.60 7.62
N ALA A 208 -10.10 -0.99 8.35
CA ALA A 208 -11.47 -1.50 8.46
C ALA A 208 -12.19 -1.51 7.09
N SER A 209 -12.05 -0.45 6.30
CA SER A 209 -12.62 -0.37 4.94
C SER A 209 -12.00 -1.41 3.99
N ALA A 210 -10.69 -1.61 4.06
CA ALA A 210 -9.99 -2.64 3.29
C ALA A 210 -10.46 -4.06 3.67
N LEU A 211 -10.64 -4.35 4.97
CA LEU A 211 -11.20 -5.62 5.44
C LEU A 211 -12.63 -5.83 4.96
N SER A 212 -13.45 -4.78 4.93
CA SER A 212 -14.82 -4.84 4.39
C SER A 212 -14.84 -5.20 2.90
N ILE A 213 -13.88 -4.72 2.11
CA ILE A 213 -13.73 -5.12 0.70
C ILE A 213 -13.38 -6.60 0.60
N VAL A 214 -12.34 -7.04 1.32
CA VAL A 214 -11.90 -8.43 1.30
C VAL A 214 -13.02 -9.38 1.73
N GLY A 215 -13.69 -9.10 2.87
CA GLY A 215 -14.76 -9.92 3.44
C GLY A 215 -15.97 -10.11 2.53
N ARG A 216 -16.21 -9.16 1.61
CA ARG A 216 -17.29 -9.24 0.60
C ARG A 216 -16.94 -10.11 -0.61
N LEU A 217 -15.64 -10.25 -0.91
CA LEU A 217 -15.17 -11.14 -1.97
C LEU A 217 -14.99 -12.56 -1.43
N GLN A 218 -14.43 -12.69 -0.24
CA GLN A 218 -14.22 -13.95 0.44
C GLN A 218 -14.40 -13.74 1.94
N ALA A 219 -15.31 -14.51 2.56
CA ALA A 219 -15.57 -14.41 3.98
C ALA A 219 -14.26 -14.48 4.79
N LEU A 220 -14.06 -13.47 5.63
CA LEU A 220 -12.95 -13.41 6.56
C LEU A 220 -13.24 -14.29 7.80
N PRO A 221 -12.22 -14.69 8.54
CA PRO A 221 -12.44 -15.36 9.81
C PRO A 221 -12.99 -14.41 10.88
N ASP A 222 -13.76 -14.96 11.83
CA ASP A 222 -14.13 -14.25 13.05
C ASP A 222 -12.89 -14.06 13.93
N VAL A 223 -12.48 -12.81 14.14
CA VAL A 223 -11.25 -12.47 14.87
C VAL A 223 -11.34 -11.06 15.45
N ASP A 224 -10.57 -10.83 16.51
CA ASP A 224 -10.37 -9.52 17.12
C ASP A 224 -8.93 -9.08 16.91
N LEU A 225 -8.75 -7.87 16.42
CA LEU A 225 -7.45 -7.29 16.06
C LEU A 225 -7.25 -5.99 16.83
N LEU A 226 -6.05 -5.75 17.35
CA LEU A 226 -5.66 -4.43 17.81
C LEU A 226 -4.93 -3.71 16.67
N VAL A 227 -5.48 -2.61 16.19
CA VAL A 227 -4.90 -1.78 15.11
C VAL A 227 -4.43 -0.47 15.71
N SER A 228 -3.14 -0.19 15.66
CA SER A 228 -2.57 1.04 16.21
C SER A 228 -2.71 2.21 15.23
N PRO A 229 -3.42 3.30 15.59
CA PRO A 229 -3.43 4.52 14.79
C PRO A 229 -2.12 5.31 14.92
N SER A 230 -1.27 4.98 15.91
CA SER A 230 -0.09 5.78 16.23
C SER A 230 0.98 5.74 15.13
N ASN A 231 1.62 6.90 14.91
CA ASN A 231 2.83 7.02 14.09
C ASN A 231 4.11 6.74 14.89
N THR A 232 4.02 6.36 16.17
CA THR A 232 5.21 6.19 17.03
C THR A 232 5.12 4.97 17.94
N ASN A 233 4.70 3.84 17.39
CA ASN A 233 4.70 2.55 18.09
C ASN A 233 6.12 2.14 18.48
N ARG A 234 6.54 2.44 19.71
CA ARG A 234 7.90 2.22 20.24
C ARG A 234 7.94 1.25 21.41
N ALA A 235 6.85 1.20 22.16
CA ALA A 235 6.75 0.38 23.35
C ALA A 235 6.75 -1.12 23.02
N PHE A 236 7.16 -1.94 23.98
CA PHE A 236 6.95 -3.37 23.86
C PHE A 236 5.44 -3.68 23.94
N ALA A 237 4.94 -4.41 22.95
CA ALA A 237 3.59 -4.91 22.87
C ALA A 237 3.57 -6.36 23.35
N SER A 238 2.85 -6.63 24.45
CA SER A 238 2.70 -7.98 25.00
C SER A 238 1.67 -8.82 24.24
N VAL A 239 0.87 -8.19 23.39
CA VAL A 239 -0.15 -8.81 22.53
C VAL A 239 0.08 -8.37 21.07
N PRO A 240 -0.50 -9.07 20.08
CA PRO A 240 -0.40 -8.68 18.69
C PRO A 240 -1.04 -7.32 18.44
N VAL A 241 -0.26 -6.39 17.88
CA VAL A 241 -0.74 -5.07 17.49
C VAL A 241 -0.37 -4.81 16.04
N PHE A 242 -1.36 -4.62 15.19
CA PHE A 242 -1.19 -4.28 13.79
C PHE A 242 -0.83 -2.81 13.62
N THR A 243 0.18 -2.51 12.83
CA THR A 243 0.75 -1.16 12.67
C THR A 243 1.34 -0.97 11.28
N ARG A 244 1.44 0.29 10.85
CA ARG A 244 2.01 0.69 9.56
C ARG A 244 3.56 0.61 9.55
N HIS A 245 4.17 0.78 10.72
CA HIS A 245 5.60 0.60 10.97
C HIS A 245 5.86 0.15 12.41
N ARG A 246 7.01 -0.46 12.64
CA ARG A 246 7.47 -0.91 13.96
C ARG A 246 8.97 -0.66 14.15
N PRO A 247 9.49 -0.71 15.38
CA PRO A 247 10.92 -0.73 15.63
C PRO A 247 11.56 -1.95 14.95
N ARG A 248 12.78 -1.76 14.45
CA ARG A 248 13.68 -2.86 14.06
C ARG A 248 14.04 -3.70 15.26
N GLU A 249 14.42 -3.03 16.34
CA GLU A 249 14.82 -3.64 17.60
C GLU A 249 14.32 -2.80 18.80
N PRO A 250 13.68 -3.40 19.82
CA PRO A 250 13.15 -4.75 19.81
C PRO A 250 11.93 -4.85 18.89
N ARG A 251 11.82 -5.95 18.14
CA ARG A 251 10.73 -6.17 17.19
C ARG A 251 9.33 -6.20 17.82
N SER A 252 9.23 -6.64 19.09
CA SER A 252 7.96 -6.71 19.84
C SER A 252 6.91 -7.63 19.15
N HIS A 253 5.65 -7.64 19.61
CA HIS A 253 4.52 -8.34 18.97
C HIS A 253 3.77 -7.43 17.96
N TYR A 254 4.49 -6.55 17.27
CA TYR A 254 3.89 -5.74 16.21
C TYR A 254 3.79 -6.55 14.91
N VAL A 255 2.68 -6.38 14.20
CA VAL A 255 2.46 -6.98 12.87
C VAL A 255 2.31 -5.87 11.84
N LEU A 256 3.15 -5.89 10.81
CA LEU A 256 3.15 -4.87 9.77
C LEU A 256 2.00 -5.03 8.78
N LEU A 257 1.24 -3.96 8.56
CA LEU A 257 0.26 -3.84 7.48
C LEU A 257 0.62 -2.69 6.52
N PRO A 258 0.04 -2.69 5.31
CA PRO A 258 0.14 -1.58 4.38
C PRO A 258 -0.32 -0.26 4.98
N MET A 259 0.24 0.85 4.49
CA MET A 259 -0.03 2.19 5.01
C MET A 259 -1.43 2.67 4.63
N GLU A 260 -1.95 3.66 5.37
CA GLU A 260 -3.31 4.20 5.26
C GLU A 260 -3.77 4.42 3.81
N TRP A 261 -3.02 5.21 3.05
CA TRP A 261 -3.41 5.58 1.70
C TRP A 261 -3.32 4.40 0.72
N GLN A 262 -2.50 3.38 1.01
CA GLN A 262 -2.42 2.15 0.22
C GLN A 262 -3.67 1.29 0.44
N LEU A 263 -4.21 1.29 1.68
CA LEU A 263 -5.42 0.57 2.07
C LEU A 263 -6.71 1.30 1.71
N SER A 264 -6.65 2.62 1.57
CA SER A 264 -7.80 3.44 1.19
C SER A 264 -8.19 3.19 -0.27
N PRO A 265 -9.44 2.80 -0.58
CA PRO A 265 -9.86 2.49 -1.95
C PRO A 265 -9.71 3.67 -2.90
N GLY A 266 -10.04 4.87 -2.41
CA GLY A 266 -9.92 6.09 -3.19
C GLY A 266 -8.47 6.49 -3.41
N GLN A 267 -7.67 6.56 -2.35
CA GLN A 267 -6.30 7.06 -2.45
C GLN A 267 -5.37 6.05 -3.12
N GLY A 268 -5.45 4.76 -2.76
CA GLY A 268 -4.53 3.72 -3.19
C GLY A 268 -4.56 3.52 -4.70
N ARG A 269 -5.74 3.50 -5.32
CA ARG A 269 -5.87 3.43 -6.79
C ARG A 269 -5.53 4.76 -7.46
N LYS A 270 -6.17 5.85 -7.04
CA LYS A 270 -6.04 7.17 -7.69
C LYS A 270 -4.61 7.67 -7.70
N GLN A 271 -3.95 7.66 -6.54
CA GLN A 271 -2.60 8.22 -6.42
C GLN A 271 -1.60 7.35 -7.17
N THR A 272 -1.71 6.02 -7.07
CA THR A 272 -0.85 5.09 -7.83
C THR A 272 -0.97 5.34 -9.33
N VAL A 273 -2.18 5.40 -9.88
CA VAL A 273 -2.39 5.67 -11.32
C VAL A 273 -1.89 7.06 -11.70
N ALA A 274 -2.17 8.09 -10.89
CA ALA A 274 -1.72 9.44 -11.20
C ALA A 274 -0.19 9.58 -11.22
N VAL A 275 0.51 8.88 -10.33
CA VAL A 275 1.97 8.88 -10.28
C VAL A 275 2.57 8.03 -11.41
N GLN A 276 1.98 6.87 -11.72
CA GLN A 276 2.34 6.06 -12.88
C GLN A 276 2.21 6.84 -14.19
N ARG A 277 1.14 7.63 -14.35
CA ARG A 277 0.94 8.54 -15.51
C ARG A 277 2.07 9.54 -15.61
N SER A 278 2.36 10.24 -14.51
CA SER A 278 3.43 11.23 -14.50
C SER A 278 4.80 10.63 -14.83
N GLY A 279 5.09 9.43 -14.30
CA GLY A 279 6.32 8.71 -14.61
C GLY A 279 6.42 8.31 -16.09
N ALA A 280 5.31 7.87 -16.67
CA ALA A 280 5.19 7.50 -18.09
C ALA A 280 5.33 8.72 -19.03
N ASP A 281 4.82 9.88 -18.62
CA ASP A 281 4.91 11.12 -19.40
C ASP A 281 6.36 11.67 -19.47
N THR A 282 7.25 11.22 -18.59
CA THR A 282 8.65 11.66 -18.53
C THR A 282 9.61 10.49 -18.78
N ALA A 283 9.96 10.28 -20.05
CA ALA A 283 10.98 9.31 -20.46
C ALA A 283 12.27 9.47 -19.63
N TRP A 284 12.93 8.35 -19.31
CA TRP A 284 14.10 8.32 -18.44
C TRP A 284 15.19 9.32 -18.85
N GLU A 285 15.45 9.44 -20.15
CA GLU A 285 16.45 10.33 -20.75
C GLU A 285 16.16 11.81 -20.50
N ASN A 286 14.89 12.16 -20.31
CA ASN A 286 14.44 13.53 -20.07
C ASN A 286 14.35 13.90 -18.60
N ARG A 287 14.57 12.94 -17.68
CA ARG A 287 14.48 13.20 -16.24
C ARG A 287 15.66 14.02 -15.73
N LEU A 288 15.40 14.87 -14.76
CA LEU A 288 16.45 15.62 -14.07
C LEU A 288 17.34 14.66 -13.28
N ARG A 289 18.65 14.85 -13.40
CA ARG A 289 19.67 13.92 -12.87
C ARG A 289 20.10 14.23 -11.43
N SER A 290 19.54 15.25 -10.78
CA SER A 290 19.77 15.49 -9.36
C SER A 290 18.84 14.65 -8.50
N LEU A 291 19.30 14.29 -7.30
CA LEU A 291 18.45 13.70 -6.27
C LEU A 291 17.44 14.73 -5.78
N PHE A 292 16.15 14.40 -5.82
CA PHE A 292 15.09 15.31 -5.37
C PHE A 292 14.45 14.90 -4.06
N TRP A 293 14.24 15.89 -3.19
CA TRP A 293 13.45 15.74 -1.98
C TRP A 293 12.74 17.05 -1.59
N ARG A 294 11.44 16.94 -1.30
CA ARG A 294 10.62 18.00 -0.71
C ARG A 294 9.83 17.43 0.45
N GLY A 295 9.98 17.97 1.65
CA GLY A 295 9.24 17.51 2.82
C GLY A 295 9.42 18.42 4.02
N SER A 296 8.69 18.18 5.09
CA SER A 296 8.84 18.96 6.33
C SER A 296 9.94 18.40 7.25
N ASN A 297 10.19 19.07 8.37
CA ASN A 297 11.07 18.61 9.45
C ASN A 297 10.40 17.57 10.37
N SER A 298 9.62 16.61 9.83
CA SER A 298 8.74 15.77 10.66
C SER A 298 9.46 14.75 11.55
N ASN A 299 10.75 14.47 11.33
CA ASN A 299 11.53 13.58 12.19
C ASN A 299 11.84 14.20 13.56
N CYS A 300 11.93 13.31 14.54
CA CYS A 300 12.17 13.68 15.93
C CYS A 300 13.65 13.54 16.28
N LEU A 301 14.03 14.10 17.42
CA LEU A 301 15.38 13.94 17.95
C LEU A 301 15.59 12.47 18.34
N VAL A 302 16.70 11.89 17.91
CA VAL A 302 17.12 10.52 18.26
C VAL A 302 18.20 10.56 19.34
N SER A 303 18.24 9.56 20.22
CA SER A 303 19.25 9.46 21.28
C SER A 303 20.58 8.86 20.86
N CYS A 304 20.61 8.19 19.72
CA CYS A 304 21.78 7.45 19.26
C CYS A 304 22.80 8.34 18.53
N ASP A 305 24.02 7.84 18.41
CA ASP A 305 25.04 8.40 17.53
C ASP A 305 24.89 7.77 16.14
N LEU A 306 24.37 8.55 15.19
CA LEU A 306 24.02 8.09 13.85
C LEU A 306 25.18 7.37 13.14
N PRO A 307 26.42 7.93 13.09
CA PRO A 307 27.58 7.21 12.61
C PRO A 307 27.83 5.88 13.30
N ARG A 308 27.81 5.83 14.64
CA ARG A 308 28.07 4.60 15.38
C ARG A 308 27.03 3.52 15.09
N VAL A 309 25.75 3.88 15.00
CA VAL A 309 24.69 2.94 14.61
C VAL A 309 24.88 2.47 13.17
N SER A 310 25.20 3.38 12.27
CA SER A 310 25.45 3.07 10.85
C SER A 310 26.67 2.15 10.65
N ASP A 311 27.64 2.18 11.57
CA ASP A 311 28.82 1.30 11.58
C ASP A 311 28.57 -0.02 12.33
N GLY A 312 27.38 -0.23 12.90
CA GLY A 312 27.06 -1.39 13.73
C GLY A 312 27.76 -1.40 15.10
N LEU A 313 28.29 -0.24 15.53
CA LEU A 313 28.95 -0.04 16.84
C LEU A 313 27.95 0.34 17.95
N GLN A 314 26.68 0.54 17.60
CA GLN A 314 25.56 0.81 18.49
C GLN A 314 24.30 0.16 17.89
N ALA A 315 23.38 -0.31 18.75
CA ALA A 315 22.14 -0.93 18.29
C ALA A 315 21.13 0.11 17.76
N PHE A 316 20.29 -0.29 16.80
CA PHE A 316 19.23 0.59 16.30
C PHE A 316 18.17 0.90 17.37
N GLY A 317 17.94 -0.01 18.32
CA GLY A 317 17.01 0.20 19.42
C GLY A 317 17.34 1.43 20.26
N ASP A 318 18.64 1.73 20.45
CA ASP A 318 19.12 2.88 21.20
C ASP A 318 18.67 4.22 20.59
N CYS A 319 18.40 4.27 19.27
CA CYS A 319 17.86 5.45 18.61
C CYS A 319 16.43 5.78 19.04
N LEU A 320 15.69 4.77 19.51
CA LEU A 320 14.27 4.86 19.80
C LEU A 320 13.96 5.03 21.30
N GLU A 321 14.93 4.79 22.18
CA GLU A 321 14.77 4.85 23.64
C GLU A 321 14.35 6.25 24.14
N SER A 322 15.01 7.32 23.65
CA SER A 322 14.68 8.70 24.01
C SER A 322 14.26 9.52 22.78
N TYR A 323 13.46 8.90 21.92
CA TYR A 323 12.96 9.54 20.70
C TYR A 323 12.02 10.71 21.05
N ASP A 324 12.50 11.93 20.84
CA ASP A 324 11.88 13.15 21.38
C ASP A 324 11.36 14.06 20.26
N CYS A 325 10.04 14.11 20.15
CA CYS A 325 9.34 14.98 19.20
C CYS A 325 8.91 16.33 19.81
N GLN A 326 9.17 16.55 21.10
CA GLN A 326 8.82 17.78 21.82
C GLN A 326 9.94 18.80 21.78
N THR A 327 11.20 18.35 21.81
CA THR A 327 12.35 19.26 21.66
C THR A 327 12.34 19.93 20.29
N PRO A 328 12.34 21.27 20.23
CA PRO A 328 12.42 21.99 18.97
C PRO A 328 13.72 21.72 18.21
N TRP A 329 13.62 21.76 16.89
CA TRP A 329 14.80 21.85 16.02
C TRP A 329 15.50 23.18 16.25
N SER A 330 16.80 23.13 16.51
CA SER A 330 17.65 24.28 16.79
C SER A 330 18.96 24.18 16.01
N MET A 331 19.70 25.29 15.97
CA MET A 331 21.04 25.33 15.36
C MET A 331 22.01 24.31 15.97
N SER A 332 21.81 23.92 17.24
CA SER A 332 22.67 22.97 17.94
C SER A 332 22.33 21.50 17.69
N ASN A 333 21.10 21.18 17.27
CA ASN A 333 20.65 19.78 17.18
C ASN A 333 20.21 19.33 15.78
N TRP A 334 19.92 20.23 14.82
CA TRP A 334 19.28 19.81 13.56
C TRP A 334 20.11 18.82 12.72
N LEU A 335 21.45 18.86 12.82
CA LEU A 335 22.34 17.90 12.15
C LEU A 335 22.44 16.53 12.83
N THR A 336 21.87 16.38 14.03
CA THR A 336 21.71 15.07 14.67
C THR A 336 20.55 14.29 14.06
N MET A 337 19.73 14.94 13.23
CA MET A 337 18.53 14.35 12.66
C MET A 337 18.73 14.05 11.15
N PRO A 338 18.23 12.91 10.64
CA PRO A 338 18.39 12.52 9.24
C PRO A 338 18.06 13.59 8.19
N ARG A 339 16.89 14.25 8.29
CA ARG A 339 16.50 15.28 7.31
C ARG A 339 17.36 16.54 7.40
N GLY A 340 17.85 16.92 8.60
CA GLY A 340 18.80 18.02 8.72
C GLY A 340 20.14 17.71 8.05
N ARG A 341 20.62 16.46 8.16
CA ARG A 341 21.80 16.00 7.41
C ARG A 341 21.57 16.02 5.90
N LEU A 342 20.40 15.60 5.42
CA LEU A 342 20.06 15.67 3.99
C LEU A 342 20.10 17.11 3.47
N LEU A 343 19.51 18.05 4.20
CA LEU A 343 19.56 19.48 3.85
C LEU A 343 21.01 19.98 3.81
N ARG A 344 21.83 19.62 4.80
CA ARG A 344 23.26 19.97 4.81
C ARG A 344 24.00 19.42 3.60
N LEU A 345 23.74 18.17 3.21
CA LEU A 345 24.32 17.57 2.01
C LEU A 345 23.87 18.31 0.74
N SER A 346 22.63 18.78 0.67
CA SER A 346 22.14 19.61 -0.43
C SER A 346 22.85 20.96 -0.54
N GLN A 347 23.31 21.55 0.57
CA GLN A 347 24.16 22.75 0.52
C GLN A 347 25.57 22.46 0.00
N LEU A 348 26.12 21.30 0.36
CA LEU A 348 27.49 20.90 0.02
C LEU A 348 27.60 20.42 -1.43
N TYR A 349 26.56 19.75 -1.93
CA TYR A 349 26.51 19.17 -3.26
C TYR A 349 25.23 19.62 -4.02
N PRO A 350 25.04 20.93 -4.27
CA PRO A 350 23.79 21.46 -4.81
C PRO A 350 23.47 20.99 -6.24
N GLU A 351 24.49 20.61 -7.02
CA GLU A 351 24.33 20.03 -8.36
C GLU A 351 23.84 18.57 -8.30
N LEU A 352 24.16 17.86 -7.22
CA LEU A 352 23.88 16.44 -7.04
C LEU A 352 22.57 16.22 -6.25
N ILE A 353 22.29 17.08 -5.28
CA ILE A 353 21.20 16.93 -4.31
C ILE A 353 20.39 18.21 -4.24
N ASN A 354 19.10 18.10 -4.56
CA ASN A 354 18.08 19.13 -4.45
C ASN A 354 17.06 18.75 -3.36
N ALA A 355 17.42 18.95 -2.09
CA ALA A 355 16.56 18.70 -0.94
C ALA A 355 16.15 20.00 -0.25
N ARG A 356 14.85 20.20 -0.02
CA ARG A 356 14.31 21.43 0.60
C ARG A 356 13.17 21.14 1.57
N LEU A 357 13.08 21.97 2.61
CA LEU A 357 11.96 21.99 3.54
C LEU A 357 10.73 22.67 2.94
N THR A 358 9.57 22.04 3.04
CA THR A 358 8.29 22.62 2.59
C THR A 358 7.48 23.27 3.72
N GLY A 359 7.95 23.14 4.96
CA GLY A 359 7.26 23.68 6.15
C GLY A 359 7.72 23.03 7.45
N LYS A 360 7.12 23.50 8.56
CA LYS A 360 7.38 23.05 9.92
C LYS A 360 6.30 22.06 10.37
N SER A 361 6.62 20.77 10.50
CA SER A 361 5.76 19.74 11.13
C SER A 361 6.12 19.49 12.59
N GLN A 362 7.41 19.63 12.95
CA GLN A 362 7.84 19.69 14.35
C GLN A 362 8.19 21.13 14.71
N GLN A 363 8.20 21.45 16.00
CA GLN A 363 8.66 22.75 16.48
C GLN A 363 10.09 23.01 15.99
N MET A 364 10.34 24.23 15.53
CA MET A 364 11.63 24.67 15.02
C MET A 364 11.82 26.13 15.41
N GLU A 365 12.96 26.42 16.01
CA GLU A 365 13.37 27.78 16.38
C GLU A 365 13.41 28.68 15.14
N ASP A 366 13.02 29.93 15.33
CA ASP A 366 12.95 30.90 14.22
C ASP A 366 14.33 31.16 13.62
N GLU A 367 15.39 31.21 14.42
CA GLU A 367 16.77 31.36 13.93
C GLU A 367 17.18 30.25 12.95
N LEU A 368 16.85 28.99 13.25
CA LEU A 368 17.14 27.87 12.33
C LEU A 368 16.29 27.96 11.06
N TRP A 369 15.02 28.34 11.18
CA TRP A 369 14.15 28.50 10.03
C TRP A 369 14.63 29.62 9.11
N ASP A 370 14.98 30.78 9.67
CA ASP A 370 15.51 31.92 8.94
C ASP A 370 16.83 31.53 8.25
N TYR A 371 17.72 30.82 8.95
CA TYR A 371 18.91 30.23 8.32
C TYR A 371 18.56 29.33 7.13
N CYS A 372 17.54 28.46 7.26
CA CYS A 372 17.11 27.60 6.15
C CYS A 372 16.57 28.42 4.97
N VAL A 373 15.80 29.48 5.21
CA VAL A 373 15.29 30.36 4.15
C VAL A 373 16.45 31.09 3.46
N GLU A 374 17.31 31.76 4.23
CA GLU A 374 18.47 32.52 3.71
C GLU A 374 19.47 31.64 2.97
N SER A 375 19.61 30.39 3.40
CA SER A 375 20.51 29.41 2.78
C SER A 375 19.88 28.64 1.62
N ASN A 376 18.69 29.04 1.14
CA ASN A 376 17.95 28.37 0.07
C ASN A 376 17.75 26.87 0.38
N LEU A 377 17.33 26.54 1.60
CA LEU A 377 16.99 25.20 2.09
C LEU A 377 15.50 24.97 2.29
N THR A 378 14.67 25.97 1.96
CA THR A 378 13.21 25.88 1.94
C THR A 378 12.69 26.03 0.52
N ASP A 379 11.55 25.46 0.21
CA ASP A 379 10.88 25.59 -1.10
C ASP A 379 9.39 25.27 -0.98
N GLU A 380 8.63 25.54 -2.02
CA GLU A 380 7.21 25.20 -2.08
C GLU A 380 6.98 23.67 -2.08
N PHE A 381 5.76 23.28 -1.73
CA PHE A 381 5.33 21.90 -1.86
C PHE A 381 5.42 21.45 -3.32
N SER A 382 5.98 20.26 -3.55
CA SER A 382 5.98 19.60 -4.85
C SER A 382 5.14 18.34 -4.78
N SER A 383 4.20 18.22 -5.72
CA SER A 383 3.33 17.07 -5.86
C SER A 383 4.12 15.78 -6.15
N GLN A 384 3.52 14.62 -5.92
CA GLN A 384 4.15 13.33 -6.22
C GLN A 384 4.45 13.19 -7.72
N GLN A 385 3.61 13.80 -8.57
CA GLN A 385 3.74 13.81 -10.03
C GLN A 385 4.97 14.59 -10.47
N GLU A 386 5.13 15.83 -10.00
CA GLU A 386 6.31 16.68 -10.30
C GLU A 386 7.60 16.04 -9.82
N GLN A 387 7.55 15.32 -8.71
CA GLN A 387 8.70 14.57 -8.20
C GLN A 387 9.13 13.41 -9.12
N GLY A 388 8.20 12.87 -9.91
CA GLY A 388 8.48 11.87 -10.94
C GLY A 388 9.32 12.39 -12.10
N TRP A 389 9.52 13.71 -12.23
CA TRP A 389 10.41 14.29 -13.24
C TRP A 389 11.90 14.10 -12.95
N TYR A 390 12.23 13.59 -11.76
CA TYR A 390 13.61 13.33 -11.34
C TYR A 390 13.94 11.85 -11.48
N ALA A 391 15.19 11.56 -11.85
CA ALA A 391 15.68 10.18 -11.96
C ALA A 391 15.90 9.56 -10.58
N PHE A 392 16.34 10.36 -9.60
CA PHE A 392 16.71 9.91 -8.28
C PHE A 392 15.77 10.51 -7.21
N ALA A 393 15.25 9.66 -6.35
CA ALA A 393 14.41 10.04 -5.23
C ALA A 393 14.93 9.40 -3.93
N ILE A 394 14.66 10.00 -2.78
CA ILE A 394 15.11 9.48 -1.47
C ILE A 394 13.95 9.37 -0.48
N ASN A 395 13.97 8.29 0.31
CA ASN A 395 13.13 8.14 1.50
C ASN A 395 14.00 8.27 2.76
N VAL A 396 13.69 9.30 3.56
CA VAL A 396 14.35 9.62 4.83
C VAL A 396 13.28 9.69 5.91
N ASP A 397 13.58 9.12 7.07
CA ASP A 397 12.65 8.98 8.17
C ASP A 397 11.96 10.30 8.55
N GLY A 398 10.70 10.17 8.96
CA GLY A 398 9.92 11.19 9.65
C GLY A 398 9.76 10.81 11.11
N THR A 399 8.53 10.90 11.65
CA THR A 399 8.19 10.35 12.97
C THR A 399 8.30 8.82 13.04
N GLY A 400 8.28 8.15 11.87
CA GLY A 400 8.58 6.74 11.66
C GLY A 400 9.13 6.52 10.24
N SER A 401 9.02 5.29 9.73
CA SER A 401 9.37 4.97 8.34
C SER A 401 8.54 5.83 7.38
N GLY A 402 9.19 6.54 6.47
CA GLY A 402 8.50 7.28 5.41
C GLY A 402 7.78 6.36 4.43
N ASP A 403 6.66 6.80 3.89
CA ASP A 403 5.79 6.05 2.96
C ASP A 403 6.11 6.30 1.49
N ARG A 404 7.06 7.19 1.22
CA ARG A 404 7.32 7.73 -0.11
C ARG A 404 7.88 6.72 -1.10
N THR A 405 8.61 5.72 -0.59
CA THR A 405 9.20 4.67 -1.42
C THR A 405 8.17 4.04 -2.36
N TYR A 406 6.94 3.86 -1.88
CA TYR A 406 5.88 3.22 -2.68
C TYR A 406 5.59 4.01 -3.96
N TRP A 407 5.22 5.29 -3.84
CA TRP A 407 4.88 6.08 -5.02
C TRP A 407 6.12 6.48 -5.83
N GLN A 408 7.29 6.63 -5.20
CA GLN A 408 8.54 6.94 -5.92
C GLN A 408 8.94 5.82 -6.88
N ILE A 409 8.71 4.55 -6.51
CA ILE A 409 8.94 3.42 -7.42
C ILE A 409 7.91 3.41 -8.55
N PHE A 410 6.62 3.68 -8.24
CA PHE A 410 5.60 3.82 -9.29
C PHE A 410 5.86 4.97 -10.27
N ALA A 411 6.58 6.00 -9.82
CA ALA A 411 7.00 7.10 -10.67
C ALA A 411 8.17 6.71 -11.60
N GLY A 412 8.75 5.52 -11.48
CA GLY A 412 9.92 5.09 -12.26
C GLY A 412 11.24 5.76 -11.82
N CYS A 413 11.34 6.19 -10.56
CA CYS A 413 12.59 6.73 -10.01
C CYS A 413 13.49 5.59 -9.52
N VAL A 414 14.81 5.80 -9.55
CA VAL A 414 15.72 5.06 -8.66
C VAL A 414 15.56 5.64 -7.26
N VAL A 415 15.09 4.79 -6.34
CA VAL A 415 14.82 5.20 -4.96
C VAL A 415 16.00 4.84 -4.06
N LEU A 416 16.50 5.82 -3.33
CA LEU A 416 17.49 5.64 -2.28
C LEU A 416 16.75 5.56 -0.95
N VAL A 417 16.94 4.47 -0.19
CA VAL A 417 16.20 4.23 1.06
C VAL A 417 17.15 4.10 2.22
N GLN A 418 16.92 4.93 3.24
CA GLN A 418 17.73 4.96 4.44
C GLN A 418 17.61 3.67 5.27
N ASP A 419 18.75 3.10 5.71
CA ASP A 419 18.79 2.02 6.69
C ASP A 419 18.36 2.57 8.05
N SER A 420 17.13 2.26 8.45
CA SER A 420 16.41 2.95 9.50
C SER A 420 16.23 2.08 10.76
N PRO A 421 16.11 2.68 11.96
CA PRO A 421 15.58 1.98 13.14
C PRO A 421 14.09 1.60 12.99
N TRP A 422 13.40 2.10 11.97
CA TRP A 422 12.02 1.80 11.65
C TRP A 422 11.92 0.81 10.49
N VAL A 423 10.93 -0.07 10.58
CA VAL A 423 10.64 -1.08 9.56
C VAL A 423 9.18 -0.94 9.12
N SER A 424 8.92 -1.12 7.83
CA SER A 424 7.58 -1.19 7.24
C SER A 424 7.41 -2.48 6.45
N TRP A 425 6.18 -2.81 6.07
CA TRP A 425 5.90 -3.99 5.22
C TRP A 425 6.55 -3.91 3.83
N LEU A 426 6.77 -2.67 3.36
CA LEU A 426 7.30 -2.37 2.04
C LEU A 426 8.83 -2.49 2.03
N VAL A 427 9.45 -1.84 3.03
CA VAL A 427 10.90 -1.82 3.24
C VAL A 427 11.18 -2.44 4.60
N GLY A 428 11.68 -3.67 4.56
CA GLY A 428 12.10 -4.42 5.73
C GLY A 428 13.45 -3.96 6.27
N GLU A 429 13.95 -4.71 7.25
CA GLU A 429 15.34 -4.62 7.66
C GLU A 429 16.27 -5.00 6.49
N ILE A 430 17.35 -4.27 6.26
CA ILE A 430 18.30 -4.59 5.18
C ILE A 430 18.83 -6.02 5.35
N GLY A 431 18.68 -6.82 4.29
CA GLY A 431 19.06 -8.24 4.27
C GLY A 431 17.99 -9.20 4.80
N GLY A 432 16.87 -8.68 5.32
CA GLY A 432 15.67 -9.45 5.62
C GLY A 432 14.68 -9.45 4.44
N PRO A 433 13.74 -10.40 4.40
CA PRO A 433 12.65 -10.36 3.43
C PRO A 433 11.79 -9.11 3.66
N ALA A 434 11.24 -8.58 2.57
CA ALA A 434 10.26 -7.51 2.50
C ALA A 434 9.62 -7.52 1.11
N ALA A 435 8.59 -6.72 0.89
CA ALA A 435 8.06 -6.54 -0.45
C ALA A 435 9.11 -5.96 -1.43
N LEU A 436 10.05 -5.14 -0.95
CA LEU A 436 11.16 -4.61 -1.74
C LEU A 436 12.51 -5.13 -1.26
N VAL A 437 13.40 -5.44 -2.21
CA VAL A 437 14.71 -6.04 -1.95
C VAL A 437 15.80 -5.00 -2.25
N PRO A 438 16.73 -4.73 -1.31
CA PRO A 438 17.83 -3.81 -1.55
C PRO A 438 18.75 -4.30 -2.68
N GLY A 439 19.15 -3.40 -3.57
CA GLY A 439 19.95 -3.68 -4.78
C GLY A 439 19.12 -4.18 -5.96
N GLU A 440 17.95 -4.77 -5.73
CA GLU A 440 17.04 -5.22 -6.81
C GLU A 440 15.95 -4.20 -7.13
N HIS A 441 15.41 -3.54 -6.10
CA HIS A 441 14.31 -2.58 -6.24
C HIS A 441 14.65 -1.16 -5.80
N TYR A 442 15.66 -1.00 -4.94
CA TYR A 442 16.08 0.31 -4.42
C TYR A 442 17.55 0.27 -4.01
N ILE A 443 18.18 1.44 -3.85
CA ILE A 443 19.54 1.57 -3.33
C ILE A 443 19.47 1.83 -1.82
N PRO A 444 19.92 0.90 -0.95
CA PRO A 444 20.02 1.21 0.47
C PRO A 444 21.05 2.32 0.69
N ILE A 445 20.89 3.18 1.70
CA ILE A 445 21.89 4.17 2.13
C ILE A 445 22.03 4.15 3.65
N ARG A 446 23.16 4.61 4.20
CA ARG A 446 23.40 4.60 5.65
C ARG A 446 22.41 5.49 6.42
N TYR A 447 22.18 5.17 7.68
CA TYR A 447 21.33 5.99 8.56
C TYR A 447 21.88 7.41 8.73
N ASP A 448 23.19 7.58 8.75
CA ASP A 448 23.86 8.88 8.86
C ASP A 448 23.99 9.67 7.54
N LEU A 449 23.53 9.08 6.42
CA LEU A 449 23.62 9.59 5.04
C LEU A 449 25.05 9.83 4.51
N MET A 450 26.08 9.34 5.18
CA MET A 450 27.48 9.65 4.81
C MET A 450 27.93 9.00 3.50
N ASP A 451 27.22 7.97 3.02
CA ASP A 451 27.48 7.31 1.74
C ASP A 451 26.64 7.88 0.57
N LEU A 452 25.76 8.86 0.83
CA LEU A 452 24.80 9.35 -0.15
C LEU A 452 25.47 9.93 -1.40
N GLU A 453 26.47 10.81 -1.23
CA GLU A 453 27.21 11.41 -2.35
C GLU A 453 27.87 10.33 -3.22
N SER A 454 28.59 9.40 -2.59
CA SER A 454 29.29 8.32 -3.30
C SER A 454 28.33 7.43 -4.09
N LYS A 455 27.14 7.15 -3.54
CA LYS A 455 26.12 6.36 -4.21
C LYS A 455 25.48 7.08 -5.38
N LEU A 456 25.24 8.39 -5.25
CA LEU A 456 24.74 9.19 -6.37
C LEU A 456 25.78 9.29 -7.48
N ASN A 457 27.06 9.53 -7.17
CA ASN A 457 28.12 9.53 -8.17
C ASN A 457 28.21 8.20 -8.91
N LEU A 458 28.11 7.07 -8.20
CA LEU A 458 28.07 5.75 -8.82
C LEU A 458 26.87 5.58 -9.78
N LEU A 459 25.69 6.04 -9.38
CA LEU A 459 24.49 6.00 -10.23
C LEU A 459 24.63 6.87 -11.50
N HIS A 460 25.37 7.98 -11.42
CA HIS A 460 25.70 8.78 -12.61
C HIS A 460 26.72 8.09 -13.51
N GLU A 461 27.75 7.46 -12.94
CA GLU A 461 28.76 6.72 -13.71
C GLU A 461 28.17 5.47 -14.38
N GLN A 462 27.13 4.89 -13.77
CA GLN A 462 26.45 3.68 -14.22
C GLN A 462 24.99 3.97 -14.63
N GLU A 463 24.79 4.99 -15.46
CA GLU A 463 23.44 5.48 -15.83
C GLU A 463 22.52 4.38 -16.40
N GLU A 464 23.07 3.48 -17.22
CA GLU A 464 22.30 2.36 -17.78
C GLU A 464 21.85 1.36 -16.70
N GLU A 465 22.70 1.09 -15.71
CA GLU A 465 22.33 0.21 -14.59
C GLU A 465 21.30 0.88 -13.68
N ALA A 466 21.41 2.19 -13.46
CA ALA A 466 20.41 2.98 -12.76
C ALA A 466 19.05 2.95 -13.47
N LYS A 467 19.03 3.13 -14.80
CA LYS A 467 17.81 3.00 -15.62
C LYS A 467 17.18 1.62 -15.44
N GLN A 468 17.96 0.56 -15.62
CA GLN A 468 17.46 -0.81 -15.49
C GLN A 468 16.93 -1.11 -14.09
N LEU A 469 17.53 -0.54 -13.04
CA LEU A 469 17.04 -0.65 -11.67
C LEU A 469 15.66 0.00 -11.51
N ALA A 470 15.48 1.24 -12.01
CA ALA A 470 14.19 1.94 -11.97
C ALA A 470 13.11 1.17 -12.73
N GLU A 471 13.42 0.69 -13.94
CA GLU A 471 12.43 -0.05 -14.73
C GLU A 471 12.07 -1.40 -14.07
N ARG A 472 13.05 -2.13 -13.51
CA ARG A 472 12.79 -3.38 -12.79
C ARG A 472 11.94 -3.15 -11.53
N SER A 473 12.24 -2.11 -10.75
CA SER A 473 11.51 -1.79 -9.53
C SER A 473 10.09 -1.34 -9.83
N GLU A 474 9.89 -0.51 -10.85
CA GLU A 474 8.57 -0.07 -11.30
C GLU A 474 7.74 -1.27 -11.76
N ARG A 475 8.31 -2.18 -12.57
CA ARG A 475 7.62 -3.41 -12.99
C ARG A 475 7.21 -4.28 -11.81
N TRP A 476 8.10 -4.44 -10.83
CA TRP A 476 7.78 -5.16 -9.61
C TRP A 476 6.61 -4.53 -8.86
N ALA A 477 6.63 -3.21 -8.67
CA ALA A 477 5.56 -2.48 -7.99
C ALA A 477 4.23 -2.58 -8.74
N ARG A 478 4.22 -2.41 -10.07
CA ARG A 478 3.02 -2.59 -10.89
C ARG A 478 2.42 -3.99 -10.73
N LYS A 479 3.27 -5.00 -10.66
CA LYS A 479 2.83 -6.38 -10.51
C LYS A 479 2.36 -6.72 -9.10
N TYR A 480 3.09 -6.34 -8.05
CA TYR A 480 2.91 -6.86 -6.69
C TYR A 480 2.51 -5.84 -5.64
N LEU A 481 2.47 -4.56 -5.99
CA LEU A 481 2.05 -3.46 -5.13
C LEU A 481 0.82 -2.75 -5.71
N SER A 482 0.06 -3.38 -6.60
CA SER A 482 -1.24 -2.83 -6.99
C SER A 482 -2.21 -2.87 -5.81
N TYR A 483 -3.30 -2.10 -5.88
CA TYR A 483 -4.28 -2.04 -4.79
C TYR A 483 -4.87 -3.42 -4.46
N ASP A 484 -5.09 -4.27 -5.46
CA ASP A 484 -5.56 -5.65 -5.27
C ASP A 484 -4.55 -6.48 -4.47
N TRP A 485 -3.25 -6.31 -4.73
CA TRP A 485 -2.18 -7.00 -4.00
C TRP A 485 -2.02 -6.50 -2.57
N VAL A 486 -2.18 -5.19 -2.34
CA VAL A 486 -2.22 -4.60 -1.01
C VAL A 486 -3.34 -5.22 -0.18
N LEU A 487 -4.54 -5.36 -0.75
CA LEU A 487 -5.67 -6.02 -0.11
C LEU A 487 -5.45 -7.53 0.07
N PHE A 488 -4.78 -8.18 -0.87
CA PHE A 488 -4.42 -9.59 -0.75
C PHE A 488 -3.43 -9.83 0.41
N TYR A 489 -2.42 -8.97 0.56
CA TYR A 489 -1.50 -9.01 1.71
C TYR A 489 -2.28 -8.88 3.02
N LEU A 490 -3.22 -7.93 3.10
CA LEU A 490 -4.07 -7.74 4.28
C LEU A 490 -4.89 -9.01 4.60
N ASP A 491 -5.52 -9.63 3.59
CA ASP A 491 -6.25 -10.90 3.75
C ASP A 491 -5.35 -11.99 4.36
N ARG A 492 -4.15 -12.19 3.78
CA ARG A 492 -3.20 -13.20 4.24
C ARG A 492 -2.73 -12.92 5.67
N ALA A 493 -2.44 -11.66 6.03
CA ALA A 493 -2.07 -11.27 7.39
C ALA A 493 -3.17 -11.60 8.41
N VAL A 494 -4.43 -11.28 8.10
CA VAL A 494 -5.57 -11.57 9.00
C VAL A 494 -5.81 -13.06 9.13
N ARG A 495 -5.72 -13.85 8.05
CA ARG A 495 -5.88 -15.31 8.12
C ARG A 495 -4.74 -15.96 8.90
N ARG A 496 -3.52 -15.42 8.82
CA ARG A 496 -2.35 -15.92 9.57
C ARG A 496 -2.50 -15.75 11.09
N CYS A 497 -3.26 -14.75 11.55
CA CYS A 497 -3.60 -14.63 12.98
C CYS A 497 -4.29 -15.89 13.52
N LEU A 498 -5.22 -16.47 12.76
CA LEU A 498 -5.91 -17.69 13.20
C LEU A 498 -4.99 -18.91 13.24
N GLY A 499 -4.13 -19.06 12.22
CA GLY A 499 -3.15 -20.16 12.14
C GLY A 499 -2.14 -20.12 13.29
N SER A 500 -1.81 -18.92 13.76
CA SER A 500 -0.92 -18.68 14.90
C SER A 500 -1.60 -18.87 16.25
N GLY A 501 -2.93 -19.05 16.29
CA GLY A 501 -3.68 -19.38 17.50
C GLY A 501 -4.43 -18.22 18.17
N LEU A 502 -4.57 -17.05 17.53
CA LEU A 502 -5.48 -16.00 18.00
C LEU A 502 -6.94 -16.49 17.86
N ASN A 503 -7.62 -16.68 18.99
CA ASN A 503 -9.03 -17.04 19.11
C ASN A 503 -9.52 -18.30 18.33
N ALA A 504 -9.29 -19.48 18.90
CA ALA A 504 -10.20 -20.62 18.74
C ALA A 504 -11.42 -20.45 19.66
N GLY A 505 -12.14 -19.34 19.49
CA GLY A 505 -13.25 -18.91 20.33
C GLY A 505 -14.63 -19.31 19.80
N PHE A 506 -14.77 -20.13 18.76
CA PHE A 506 -15.99 -20.86 18.42
C PHE A 506 -15.65 -21.90 17.35
N ARG A 507 -15.77 -23.20 17.66
CA ARG A 507 -15.71 -24.25 16.62
C ARG A 507 -16.99 -24.18 15.80
N LEU A 508 -17.01 -23.39 14.73
CA LEU A 508 -17.95 -23.61 13.64
C LEU A 508 -17.56 -24.95 12.98
N ARG A 509 -18.45 -25.94 13.06
CA ARG A 509 -18.40 -27.11 12.18
C ARG A 509 -18.54 -26.58 10.76
N VAL A 510 -17.42 -26.42 10.05
CA VAL A 510 -17.43 -26.28 8.60
C VAL A 510 -17.89 -27.63 8.05
N SER A 511 -19.19 -27.76 7.79
CA SER A 511 -19.68 -28.81 6.91
C SER A 511 -19.15 -28.49 5.52
N LEU A 512 -18.12 -29.23 5.10
CA LEU A 512 -17.63 -29.29 3.73
C LEU A 512 -18.80 -29.62 2.80
N TRP A 513 -19.37 -28.61 2.16
CA TRP A 513 -20.24 -28.80 1.01
C TRP A 513 -19.35 -29.04 -0.20
N TYR A 514 -19.21 -30.31 -0.60
CA TYR A 514 -18.68 -30.69 -1.90
C TYR A 514 -19.68 -30.27 -2.99
N PRO A 515 -19.26 -29.56 -4.05
CA PRO A 515 -20.11 -29.40 -5.22
C PRO A 515 -20.15 -30.71 -6.01
N TYR A 516 -21.38 -31.12 -6.35
CA TYR A 516 -21.71 -32.22 -7.23
C TYR A 516 -20.88 -32.21 -8.52
N GLN A 517 -20.07 -33.24 -8.74
CA GLN A 517 -19.59 -33.58 -10.08
C GLN A 517 -20.73 -34.23 -10.86
N LEU A 518 -21.14 -33.58 -11.95
CA LEU A 518 -21.89 -34.19 -13.04
C LEU A 518 -20.94 -35.08 -13.85
N GLY A 519 -21.33 -36.34 -14.04
CA GLY A 519 -20.67 -37.31 -14.92
C GLY A 519 -21.63 -38.46 -15.27
N PRO A 520 -21.50 -39.10 -16.45
CA PRO A 520 -22.62 -39.30 -17.35
C PRO A 520 -23.35 -40.64 -17.21
N SER A 521 -24.56 -40.65 -17.75
CA SER A 521 -25.43 -41.79 -18.05
C SER A 521 -24.68 -43.02 -18.59
N ALA A 522 -24.94 -44.20 -18.04
CA ALA A 522 -25.72 -45.27 -18.72
C ALA A 522 -25.63 -46.66 -18.02
N LEU A 523 -26.81 -47.27 -17.92
CA LEU A 523 -27.15 -48.70 -18.02
C LEU A 523 -26.97 -49.65 -16.81
N LEU A 524 -28.15 -50.06 -16.30
CA LEU A 524 -28.61 -51.44 -16.05
C LEU A 524 -27.89 -52.30 -14.99
N LEU A 525 -28.57 -52.57 -13.87
CA LEU A 525 -29.32 -53.82 -13.66
C LEU A 525 -30.01 -53.85 -12.28
N SER A 526 -31.22 -54.38 -12.29
CA SER A 526 -32.12 -54.60 -11.16
C SER A 526 -31.63 -55.70 -10.21
N SER A 527 -31.86 -55.54 -8.90
CA SER A 527 -32.60 -56.54 -8.11
C SER A 527 -32.87 -56.08 -6.67
N LYS A 528 -34.10 -56.36 -6.24
CA LYS A 528 -34.73 -56.17 -4.93
C LYS A 528 -34.03 -56.91 -3.78
N LEU A 529 -34.13 -56.39 -2.55
CA LEU A 529 -34.40 -57.09 -1.26
C LEU A 529 -34.25 -56.08 -0.10
N HIS A 530 -35.31 -55.48 0.45
CA HIS A 530 -36.09 -55.88 1.65
C HIS A 530 -35.33 -56.02 2.99
N ALA A 531 -35.75 -55.18 3.95
CA ALA A 531 -35.87 -55.41 5.40
C ALA A 531 -34.55 -55.55 6.21
N THR A 532 -34.36 -55.13 7.46
CA THR A 532 -35.23 -54.59 8.53
C THR A 532 -34.33 -54.05 9.65
N ARG A 533 -34.90 -53.14 10.45
CA ARG A 533 -34.52 -52.71 11.81
C ARG A 533 -33.68 -53.67 12.65
N ARG A 534 -32.66 -53.13 13.34
CA ARG A 534 -32.64 -52.99 14.81
C ARG A 534 -31.89 -51.73 15.19
#